data_AF-A0AAN5D6Z3-F1
#
_entry.id   AF-A0AAN5D6Z3-F1
#
_cell.length_a   1.000
_cell.length_b   1.000
_cell.length_c   1.000
_cell.angle_alpha   90.00
_cell.angle_beta   90.00
_cell.angle_gamma   90.00
#
_symmetry.space_group_name_H-M   'P 1'
#
loop_
_entity.id
_entity.type
_entity.pdbx_description
1 polymer ?
#
loop_
_entity_poly.entity_id
_entity_poly.type
_entity_poly.pdbx_seq_one_letter_code
_entity_poly.pdbx_strand_id
1 'polypeptide(L)'
;DNAPFPSFQDYISRLPNLCLLEIFKHSSRADLHNIMTANKRLLPIANDRSINHIRWTGGILAIFQTERGYGYEFTIKHPAYPGKRNS
;
A
#
# COMPACT_ATOMS: atom_id res chain seq x y z
N ASP A 1 26.65 -26.32 -24.83
CA ASP A 1 25.66 -26.34 -23.74
C ASP A 1 25.30 -24.94 -23.28
N ASN A 2 24.32 -24.32 -23.94
CA ASN A 2 23.72 -23.06 -23.51
C ASN A 2 22.41 -23.40 -22.80
N ALA A 3 22.46 -23.65 -21.49
CA ALA A 3 21.25 -23.68 -20.69
C ALA A 3 20.68 -22.24 -20.66
N PRO A 4 19.42 -22.01 -21.07
CA PRO A 4 18.83 -20.69 -20.97
C PRO A 4 18.79 -20.29 -19.49
N PHE A 5 19.32 -19.11 -19.16
CA PHE A 5 19.12 -18.50 -17.85
C PHE A 5 17.63 -18.59 -17.50
N PRO A 6 17.25 -19.03 -16.29
CA PRO A 6 15.84 -19.13 -15.94
C PRO A 6 15.21 -17.75 -16.12
N SER A 7 14.25 -17.68 -17.05
CA SER A 7 13.43 -16.49 -17.26
C SER A 7 12.91 -16.04 -15.91
N PHE A 8 13.10 -14.76 -15.57
CA PHE A 8 12.63 -14.16 -14.31
C PHE A 8 11.23 -14.68 -14.00
N GLN A 9 11.14 -15.58 -13.02
CA GLN A 9 10.04 -16.53 -12.99
C GLN A 9 8.84 -15.84 -12.34
N ASP A 10 7.84 -15.50 -13.15
CA ASP A 10 6.69 -14.71 -12.72
C ASP A 10 5.67 -15.57 -11.95
N TYR A 11 6.03 -15.92 -10.72
CA TYR A 11 5.17 -16.68 -9.81
C TYR A 11 3.94 -15.88 -9.39
N ILE A 12 4.06 -14.56 -9.27
CA ILE A 12 2.98 -13.67 -8.79
C ILE A 12 1.83 -13.60 -9.80
N SER A 13 2.12 -13.53 -11.11
CA SER A 13 1.07 -13.53 -12.13
C SER A 13 0.34 -14.88 -12.26
N ARG A 14 0.93 -15.97 -11.78
CA ARG A 14 0.31 -17.31 -11.83
C ARG A 14 -0.61 -17.60 -10.64
N LEU A 15 -0.50 -16.83 -9.55
CA LEU A 15 -1.33 -17.03 -8.37
C LEU A 15 -2.78 -16.55 -8.60
N PRO A 16 -3.79 -17.25 -8.07
CA PRO A 16 -5.15 -16.73 -8.00
C PRO A 16 -5.25 -15.45 -7.16
N ASN A 17 -6.20 -14.59 -7.49
CA ASN A 17 -6.40 -13.32 -6.78
C ASN A 17 -6.64 -13.50 -5.27
N LEU A 18 -7.36 -14.57 -4.88
CA LEU A 18 -7.60 -14.88 -3.47
C LEU A 18 -6.32 -15.20 -2.72
N CYS A 19 -5.39 -15.94 -3.33
CA CYS A 19 -4.08 -16.22 -2.72
C CYS A 19 -3.26 -14.94 -2.55
N LEU A 20 -3.28 -14.07 -3.56
CA LEU A 20 -2.61 -12.77 -3.49
C LEU A 20 -3.20 -11.88 -2.40
N LEU A 21 -4.52 -11.91 -2.23
CA LEU A 21 -5.20 -11.15 -1.18
C LEU A 21 -4.79 -11.64 0.23
N GLU A 22 -4.69 -12.95 0.44
CA GLU A 22 -4.20 -13.50 1.71
C GLU A 22 -2.74 -13.07 1.98
N ILE A 23 -1.87 -13.07 0.96
CA ILE A 23 -0.50 -12.56 1.09
C ILE A 23 -0.50 -11.07 1.45
N PHE A 24 -1.38 -10.28 0.84
CA PHE A 24 -1.46 -8.84 1.05
C PHE A 24 -1.91 -8.48 2.47
N LYS A 25 -2.67 -9.34 3.17
CA LYS A 25 -3.03 -9.15 4.58
C LYS A 25 -1.83 -9.11 5.53
N HIS A 26 -0.71 -9.71 5.13
CA HIS A 26 0.53 -9.74 5.91
C HIS A 26 1.54 -8.66 5.50
N SER A 27 1.19 -7.79 4.56
CA SER A 27 2.07 -6.74 4.04
C SER A 27 1.77 -5.37 4.64
N SER A 28 2.77 -4.49 4.69
CA SER A 28 2.52 -3.09 5.10
C SER A 28 1.78 -2.31 4.01
N ARG A 29 1.11 -1.21 4.38
CA ARG A 29 0.44 -0.37 3.38
C ARG A 29 1.42 0.24 2.37
N ALA A 30 2.66 0.48 2.79
CA ALA A 30 3.74 0.94 1.91
C ALA A 30 4.14 -0.12 0.88
N ASP A 31 4.26 -1.38 1.30
CA ASP A 31 4.58 -2.49 0.39
C ASP A 31 3.46 -2.69 -0.63
N LEU A 32 2.20 -2.64 -0.18
CA LEU A 32 1.04 -2.72 -1.08
C LEU A 32 1.03 -1.58 -2.10
N HIS A 33 1.44 -0.37 -1.69
CA HIS A 33 1.58 0.77 -2.60
C HIS A 33 2.69 0.52 -3.64
N ASN A 34 3.84 -0.01 -3.24
CA ASN A 34 4.90 -0.35 -4.19
C ASN A 34 4.44 -1.45 -5.16
N ILE A 35 3.78 -2.49 -4.65
CA ILE A 35 3.27 -3.62 -5.44
C ILE A 35 2.25 -3.16 -6.50
N MET A 36 1.31 -2.27 -6.14
CA MET A 36 0.34 -1.74 -7.11
C MET A 36 0.99 -0.90 -8.21
N THR A 37 2.11 -0.22 -7.93
CA THR A 37 2.86 0.53 -8.96
C THR A 37 3.64 -0.38 -9.90
N ALA A 38 4.04 -1.57 -9.45
CA ALA A 38 4.82 -2.52 -10.24
C ALA A 38 3.96 -3.34 -11.23
N ASN A 39 2.70 -3.65 -10.88
CA ASN A 39 1.85 -4.50 -11.72
C ASN A 39 0.38 -4.07 -11.67
N LYS A 40 -0.16 -3.65 -12.82
CA LYS A 40 -1.56 -3.21 -12.97
C LYS A 40 -2.59 -4.27 -12.56
N ARG A 41 -2.26 -5.56 -12.66
CA ARG A 41 -3.12 -6.67 -12.22
C ARG A 41 -3.33 -6.66 -10.71
N LEU A 42 -2.33 -6.20 -9.95
CA LEU A 42 -2.35 -6.21 -8.49
C LEU A 42 -3.09 -5.01 -7.91
N LEU A 43 -3.28 -3.95 -8.70
CA LEU A 43 -3.99 -2.74 -8.29
C LEU A 43 -5.40 -3.00 -7.70
N PRO A 44 -6.32 -3.75 -8.35
CA PRO A 44 -7.63 -4.02 -7.78
C PRO A 44 -7.56 -4.87 -6.50
N ILE A 45 -6.56 -5.76 -6.38
CA ILE A 45 -6.39 -6.65 -5.22
C ILE A 45 -5.84 -5.85 -4.01
N ALA A 46 -4.89 -4.94 -4.24
CA ALA A 46 -4.31 -4.07 -3.22
C ALA A 46 -5.28 -2.98 -2.72
N ASN A 47 -6.40 -2.78 -3.42
CA ASN A 47 -7.50 -1.89 -3.05
C ASN A 47 -8.76 -2.64 -2.59
N ASP A 48 -8.67 -3.95 -2.35
CA ASP A 48 -9.77 -4.74 -1.82
C ASP A 48 -10.18 -4.23 -0.42
N ARG A 49 -11.50 -4.20 -0.15
CA ARG A 49 -12.02 -3.65 1.11
C ARG A 49 -11.62 -4.47 2.34
N SER A 50 -11.36 -5.77 2.18
CA SER A 50 -10.98 -6.66 3.28
C SER A 50 -9.64 -6.29 3.92
N ILE A 51 -8.76 -5.60 3.18
CA ILE A 51 -7.44 -5.15 3.66
C ILE A 51 -7.42 -3.67 4.12
N ASN A 52 -8.58 -3.01 4.22
CA ASN A 52 -8.66 -1.62 4.69
C ASN A 52 -8.21 -1.42 6.14
N HIS A 53 -8.13 -2.50 6.93
CA HIS A 53 -7.62 -2.45 8.29
C HIS A 53 -6.09 -2.25 8.34
N ILE A 54 -5.38 -2.46 7.23
CA ILE A 54 -3.93 -2.21 7.10
C ILE A 54 -3.69 -0.71 6.96
N ARG A 55 -3.24 -0.08 8.05
CA ARG A 55 -3.02 1.37 8.13
C ARG A 55 -1.62 1.75 7.62
N TRP A 56 -1.50 2.99 7.14
CA TRP A 56 -0.19 3.61 6.94
C TRP A 56 0.51 3.81 8.28
N THR A 57 1.80 3.52 8.32
CA THR A 57 2.66 3.82 9.47
C THR A 57 3.09 5.29 9.44
N GLY A 58 3.42 5.84 10.61
CA GLY A 58 3.89 7.24 10.72
C GLY A 58 2.79 8.30 10.53
N GLY A 59 1.52 7.94 10.74
CA GLY A 59 0.42 8.91 10.80
C GLY A 59 0.52 9.77 12.07
N ILE A 60 0.47 11.08 11.90
CA ILE A 60 0.38 12.05 12.98
C ILE A 60 -0.98 12.73 12.90
N LEU A 61 -1.70 12.71 14.01
CA LEU A 61 -2.94 13.45 14.20
C LEU A 61 -2.65 14.62 15.16
N ALA A 62 -2.73 15.84 14.65
CA ALA A 62 -2.70 17.04 15.47
C ALA A 62 -4.14 17.48 15.75
N ILE A 63 -4.49 17.67 17.02
CA ILE A 63 -5.78 18.23 17.44
C ILE A 63 -5.46 19.57 18.10
N PHE A 64 -6.14 20.63 17.69
CA PHE A 64 -5.88 21.97 18.20
C PHE A 64 -7.20 22.70 18.47
N GLN A 65 -7.18 23.56 19.48
CA GLN A 65 -8.34 24.38 19.83
C GLN A 65 -8.43 25.56 18.86
N THR A 66 -9.64 25.91 18.46
CA THR A 66 -9.97 27.06 17.60
C THR A 66 -11.01 27.94 18.32
N GLU A 67 -11.22 29.16 17.81
CA GLU A 67 -12.25 30.06 18.33
C GLU A 67 -13.68 29.48 18.29
N ARG A 68 -13.91 28.45 17.45
CA ARG A 68 -15.21 27.79 17.26
C ARG A 68 -15.27 26.37 17.83
N GLY A 69 -14.27 25.95 18.62
CA GLY A 69 -14.20 24.59 19.18
C GLY A 69 -12.85 23.93 18.93
N TYR A 70 -12.84 22.78 18.25
CA TYR A 70 -11.60 22.04 17.96
C TYR A 70 -11.45 21.78 16.45
N GLY A 71 -10.23 21.90 15.95
CA GLY A 71 -9.81 21.47 14.62
C GLY A 71 -8.88 20.27 14.70
N TYR A 72 -8.69 19.59 13.58
CA TYR A 72 -7.71 18.52 13.46
C TYR A 72 -6.98 18.58 12.13
N GLU A 73 -5.73 18.14 12.15
CA GLU A 73 -4.90 17.93 10.97
C GLU A 73 -4.33 16.50 11.03
N PHE A 74 -4.48 15.75 9.94
CA PHE A 74 -3.93 14.41 9.81
C PHE A 74 -2.90 14.35 8.70
N THR A 75 -1.67 13.99 9.05
CA THR A 75 -0.54 13.93 8.13
C THR A 75 0.16 12.59 8.24
N ILE A 76 0.36 11.91 7.11
CA ILE A 76 1.13 10.66 7.05
C ILE A 76 2.56 11.00 6.64
N LYS A 77 3.50 10.83 7.58
CA LYS A 77 4.94 11.04 7.35
C LYS A 77 5.62 9.78 6.81
N HIS A 78 5.06 9.18 5.75
CA HIS A 78 5.67 8.04 5.08
C HIS A 78 6.20 8.45 3.69
N PRO A 79 7.45 8.10 3.31
CA PRO A 79 8.03 8.50 2.02
C PRO A 79 7.20 8.09 0.80
N ALA A 80 6.63 6.88 0.84
CA ALA A 80 5.78 6.32 -0.20
C ALA A 80 4.31 6.73 -0.13
N TYR A 81 3.92 7.63 0.79
CA TYR A 81 2.52 8.05 0.89
C TYR A 81 2.15 8.97 -0.30
N PRO A 82 1.12 8.64 -1.09
CA PRO A 82 0.76 9.40 -2.30
C PRO A 82 0.18 10.78 -1.98
N GLY A 83 -0.33 11.00 -0.77
CA GLY A 83 -0.96 12.25 -0.35
C GLY A 83 -0.01 13.26 0.29
N LYS A 84 1.31 13.17 0.08
CA LYS A 84 2.23 14.23 0.50
C LYS A 84 1.79 15.54 -0.17
N ARG A 85 1.13 16.41 0.60
CA ARG A 85 1.04 17.83 0.26
C ARG A 85 2.44 18.40 0.47
N ASN A 86 3.07 18.87 -0.59
CA ASN A 86 4.25 19.72 -0.49
C ASN A 86 3.77 21.01 0.19
N SER A 87 3.92 21.07 1.51
CA SER A 87 3.79 22.29 2.31
C SER A 87 5.12 23.01 2.35
#